data_AF-A0A954LFH0-F1
#
_entry.id   AF-A0A954LFH0-F1
#
_cell.length_a   1.000
_cell.length_b   1.000
_cell.length_c   1.000
_cell.angle_alpha   90.00
_cell.angle_beta   90.00
_cell.angle_gamma   90.00
#
_symmetry.space_group_name_H-M   'P 1'
#
loop_
_entity.id
_entity.type
_entity.pdbx_description
1 polymer ?
#
loop_
_entity_poly.entity_id
_entity_poly.type
_entity_poly.pdbx_seq_one_letter_code
_entity_poly.pdbx_strand_id
1 'polypeptide(L)'
;MEVVVFLLKSIRRRLVTGFTIALGFMLLMSGYAIWGLLHHQEAVSRLEDLVHKTPSKAELVEAVNRIQMTLHLPLQSKVDLSNDDAIQDIRLKYLQAVRHGRSRLDEFWRRSDAAAADPHRLALGLRGRHPFQEITLRNVSQYLTTMANLADELRYSPDSRKETRYFLLRETMLKLDLLEAGIFNNLQRLPSYEKEQNVLASLEAEKHQSAALLNLVLSLVGVGCVSYAVTIYCGFQWVSNPLRTIAKGASRIANGDTDYRLQPVTRWDDEFSELTTNFNRMADRFQEAEDNLNAKVEERSRQLVRSERLAGVGFLAAGVAHEINNPLSAISMAAESLQMRLSDQLNPDAPDTREAMERLEMIQRESKRCGQ
;
A
#
# COMPACT_ATOMS: atom_id res chain seq x y z
N MET A 1 -3.01 -20.83 24.48
CA MET A 1 -1.64 -20.32 24.68
C MET A 1 -0.60 -21.18 23.96
N GLU A 2 -0.71 -22.51 23.98
CA GLU A 2 0.24 -23.41 23.30
C GLU A 2 0.29 -23.32 21.77
N VAL A 3 -0.85 -23.06 21.10
CA VAL A 3 -0.88 -22.89 19.62
C VAL A 3 -0.08 -21.66 19.17
N VAL A 4 -0.08 -20.59 19.98
CA VAL A 4 0.71 -19.38 19.72
C VAL A 4 2.20 -19.68 19.90
N VAL A 5 2.57 -20.44 20.93
CA VAL A 5 3.97 -20.85 21.20
C VAL A 5 4.51 -21.78 20.10
N PHE A 6 3.69 -22.69 19.57
CA PHE A 6 4.09 -23.60 18.48
C PHE A 6 4.24 -22.90 17.12
N LEU A 7 3.41 -21.89 16.83
CA LEU A 7 3.53 -21.08 15.62
C LEU A 7 4.77 -20.19 15.61
N LEU A 8 5.34 -19.90 16.79
CA LEU A 8 6.45 -18.95 16.96
C LEU A 8 7.86 -19.55 16.78
N LYS A 9 8.05 -20.85 16.57
CA LYS A 9 9.40 -21.43 16.46
C LYS A 9 10.17 -21.07 15.17
N SER A 10 9.47 -20.75 14.09
CA SER A 10 10.11 -20.50 12.78
C SER A 10 9.94 -19.05 12.36
N ILE A 11 11.05 -18.38 12.05
CA ILE A 11 11.07 -16.99 11.58
C ILE A 11 10.35 -16.87 10.26
N ARG A 12 10.49 -17.87 9.39
CA ARG A 12 9.78 -17.97 8.12
C ARG A 12 8.27 -17.94 8.35
N ARG A 13 7.74 -18.69 9.32
CA ARG A 13 6.30 -18.67 9.62
C ARG A 13 5.85 -17.29 10.07
N ARG A 14 6.59 -16.65 10.98
CA ARG A 14 6.28 -15.30 11.47
C ARG A 14 6.20 -14.27 10.34
N LEU A 15 7.16 -14.30 9.42
CA LEU A 15 7.17 -13.45 8.22
C LEU A 15 5.97 -13.75 7.33
N VAL A 16 5.77 -15.02 6.97
CA VAL A 16 4.66 -15.43 6.09
C VAL A 16 3.34 -14.98 6.70
N THR A 17 3.07 -15.29 7.97
CA THR A 17 1.83 -14.87 8.64
C THR A 17 1.63 -13.36 8.64
N GLY A 18 2.70 -12.59 8.87
CA GLY A 18 2.65 -11.12 8.81
C GLY A 18 2.27 -10.62 7.41
N PHE A 19 2.92 -11.16 6.38
CA PHE A 19 2.60 -10.84 4.98
C PHE A 19 1.20 -11.28 4.57
N THR A 20 0.73 -12.47 4.99
CA THR A 20 -0.63 -12.92 4.65
C THR A 20 -1.69 -12.06 5.32
N ILE A 21 -1.48 -11.65 6.57
CA ILE A 21 -2.38 -10.73 7.28
C ILE A 21 -2.41 -9.37 6.56
N ALA A 22 -1.24 -8.82 6.23
CA ALA A 22 -1.15 -7.55 5.53
C ALA A 22 -1.83 -7.58 4.14
N LEU A 23 -1.59 -8.64 3.37
CA LEU A 23 -2.23 -8.85 2.06
C LEU A 23 -3.75 -9.00 2.21
N GLY A 24 -4.19 -9.76 3.21
CA GLY A 24 -5.61 -9.92 3.55
C GLY A 24 -6.28 -8.59 3.83
N PHE A 25 -5.65 -7.73 4.66
CA PHE A 25 -6.14 -6.37 4.91
C PHE A 25 -6.23 -5.55 3.61
N MET A 26 -5.20 -5.59 2.77
CA MET A 26 -5.16 -4.81 1.52
C MET A 26 -6.29 -5.19 0.56
N LEU A 27 -6.57 -6.49 0.42
CA LEU A 27 -7.70 -6.98 -0.39
C LEU A 27 -9.05 -6.57 0.20
N LEU A 28 -9.18 -6.63 1.54
CA LEU A 28 -10.40 -6.22 2.25
C LEU A 28 -10.67 -4.72 2.05
N MET A 29 -9.64 -3.87 2.14
CA MET A 29 -9.73 -2.44 1.85
C MET A 29 -10.16 -2.17 0.42
N SER A 30 -9.54 -2.87 -0.55
CA SER A 30 -9.90 -2.71 -1.95
C SER A 30 -11.36 -3.12 -2.21
N GLY A 31 -11.82 -4.21 -1.59
CA GLY A 31 -13.22 -4.64 -1.67
C GLY A 31 -14.18 -3.60 -1.12
N TYR A 32 -13.89 -3.04 0.06
CA TYR A 32 -14.70 -1.97 0.64
C TYR A 32 -14.70 -0.68 -0.16
N ALA A 33 -13.56 -0.30 -0.75
CA ALA A 33 -13.47 0.88 -1.60
C ALA A 33 -14.36 0.74 -2.85
N ILE A 34 -14.33 -0.42 -3.51
CA ILE A 34 -15.18 -0.72 -4.66
C ILE A 34 -16.65 -0.74 -4.25
N TRP A 35 -16.98 -1.41 -3.14
CA TRP A 35 -18.36 -1.48 -2.63
C TRP A 35 -18.90 -0.09 -2.28
N GLY A 36 -18.10 0.75 -1.63
CA GLY A 36 -18.47 2.13 -1.31
C GLY A 36 -18.71 2.98 -2.57
N LEU A 37 -17.91 2.80 -3.62
CA LEU A 37 -18.07 3.51 -4.89
C LEU A 37 -19.36 3.11 -5.61
N LEU A 38 -19.68 1.81 -5.64
CA LEU A 38 -20.93 1.30 -6.21
C LEU A 38 -22.14 1.81 -5.43
N HIS A 39 -22.09 1.78 -4.10
CA HIS A 39 -23.18 2.28 -3.28
C HIS A 39 -23.40 3.79 -3.45
N HIS A 40 -22.31 4.56 -3.60
CA HIS A 40 -22.40 5.99 -3.89
C HIS A 40 -23.03 6.27 -5.25
N GLN A 41 -22.65 5.51 -6.30
CA GLN A 41 -23.30 5.63 -7.61
C GLN A 41 -24.79 5.29 -7.55
N GLU A 42 -25.14 4.25 -6.80
CA GLU A 42 -26.54 3.84 -6.62
C GLU A 42 -27.35 4.92 -5.90
N ALA A 43 -26.82 5.50 -4.82
CA ALA A 43 -27.42 6.62 -4.10
C ALA A 43 -27.70 7.83 -5.01
N VAL A 44 -26.69 8.27 -5.77
CA VAL A 44 -26.83 9.39 -6.73
C VAL A 44 -27.92 9.10 -7.77
N SER A 45 -27.93 7.88 -8.32
CA SER A 45 -28.92 7.51 -9.34
C SER A 45 -30.35 7.47 -8.80
N ARG A 46 -30.54 7.02 -7.54
CA ARG A 46 -31.84 7.05 -6.87
C ARG A 46 -32.31 8.48 -6.66
N LEU A 47 -31.41 9.37 -6.27
CA LEU A 47 -31.73 10.77 -6.03
C LEU A 47 -32.16 11.48 -7.33
N GLU A 48 -31.47 11.21 -8.44
CA GLU A 48 -31.80 11.75 -9.76
C GLU A 48 -33.19 11.26 -10.24
N ASP A 49 -33.47 9.97 -10.09
CA ASP A 49 -34.76 9.36 -10.42
C ASP A 49 -35.92 9.96 -9.59
N LEU A 50 -35.66 10.25 -8.31
CA LEU A 50 -36.60 10.92 -7.40
C LEU A 50 -36.96 12.34 -7.84
N VAL A 51 -35.95 13.13 -8.23
CA VAL A 51 -36.14 14.50 -8.71
C VAL A 51 -37.00 14.52 -9.98
N HIS A 52 -36.85 13.51 -10.85
CA HIS A 52 -37.64 13.37 -12.05
C HIS A 52 -39.08 12.88 -11.80
N LYS A 53 -39.27 11.92 -10.90
CA LYS A 53 -40.58 11.33 -10.59
C LYS A 53 -41.49 12.22 -9.76
N THR A 54 -40.96 13.19 -9.01
CA THR A 54 -41.78 14.04 -8.13
C THR A 54 -42.65 15.03 -8.93
N PRO A 55 -43.99 15.01 -8.76
CA PRO A 55 -44.90 15.93 -9.44
C PRO A 55 -44.73 17.38 -8.94
N SER A 56 -44.66 18.34 -9.87
CA SER A 56 -44.48 19.76 -9.54
C SER A 56 -45.81 20.50 -9.46
N LYS A 57 -46.24 20.86 -8.25
CA LYS A 57 -47.42 21.73 -8.04
C LYS A 57 -47.21 23.12 -8.67
N ALA A 58 -45.98 23.65 -8.60
CA ALA A 58 -45.64 24.96 -9.12
C ALA A 58 -45.84 25.04 -10.64
N GLU A 59 -45.37 24.03 -11.40
CA GLU A 59 -45.56 23.97 -12.86
C GLU A 59 -47.04 23.90 -13.25
N LEU A 60 -47.85 23.16 -12.48
CA LEU A 60 -49.29 23.06 -12.72
C LEU A 60 -50.02 24.39 -12.42
N VAL A 61 -49.69 25.04 -11.30
CA VAL A 61 -50.25 26.35 -10.94
C VAL A 61 -49.86 27.40 -11.98
N GLU A 62 -48.61 27.41 -12.44
CA GLU A 62 -48.13 28.31 -13.49
C GLU A 62 -48.86 28.08 -14.83
N ALA A 63 -49.10 26.81 -15.20
CA ALA A 63 -49.87 26.47 -16.39
C ALA A 63 -51.31 26.98 -16.33
N VAL A 64 -51.96 26.91 -15.16
CA VAL A 64 -53.31 27.48 -14.96
C VAL A 64 -53.28 29.01 -14.92
N ASN A 65 -52.28 29.63 -14.30
CA ASN A 65 -52.15 31.09 -14.27
C ASN A 65 -51.96 31.68 -15.69
N ARG A 66 -51.31 30.94 -16.60
CA ARG A 66 -51.24 31.32 -18.02
C ARG A 66 -52.61 31.36 -18.70
N ILE A 67 -53.56 30.51 -18.29
CA ILE A 67 -54.95 30.55 -18.78
C ILE A 67 -55.60 31.87 -18.36
N GLN A 68 -55.43 32.25 -17.09
CA GLN A 68 -55.94 33.51 -16.52
C GLN A 68 -55.40 34.75 -17.25
N MET A 69 -54.07 34.82 -17.44
CA MET A 69 -53.43 35.94 -18.15
C MET A 69 -53.94 36.08 -19.58
N THR A 70 -54.23 34.97 -20.26
CA THR A 70 -54.73 34.98 -21.64
C THR A 70 -56.19 35.42 -21.72
N LEU A 71 -57.00 35.14 -20.69
CA LEU A 71 -58.41 35.54 -20.57
C LEU A 71 -58.60 37.04 -20.33
N HIS A 72 -57.68 37.66 -19.57
CA HIS A 72 -57.79 39.07 -19.18
C HIS A 72 -57.37 40.06 -20.29
N LEU A 73 -56.53 39.63 -21.24
CA LEU A 73 -56.01 40.48 -22.33
C LEU A 73 -57.12 41.00 -23.29
N PRO A 74 -58.05 40.16 -23.79
CA PRO A 74 -59.06 40.59 -24.78
C PRO A 74 -60.09 41.58 -24.25
N LEU A 75 -60.38 41.59 -22.94
CA LEU A 75 -61.37 42.47 -22.31
C LEU A 75 -60.93 43.94 -22.25
N GLN A 76 -59.63 44.20 -22.28
CA GLN A 76 -59.08 45.56 -22.25
C GLN A 76 -58.89 46.15 -23.65
N SER A 77 -58.65 45.29 -24.65
CA SER A 77 -58.57 45.72 -26.05
C SER A 77 -59.96 45.83 -26.67
N LYS A 78 -60.24 46.89 -27.43
CA LYS A 78 -61.46 47.00 -28.27
C LYS A 78 -61.41 45.97 -29.40
N VAL A 79 -61.68 44.70 -29.10
CA VAL A 79 -61.78 43.63 -30.10
C VAL A 79 -62.97 43.89 -31.00
N ASP A 80 -62.75 43.84 -32.32
CA ASP A 80 -63.84 43.88 -33.29
C ASP A 80 -64.58 42.54 -33.33
N LEU A 81 -65.65 42.47 -32.54
CA LEU A 81 -66.51 41.29 -32.41
C LEU A 81 -67.49 41.10 -33.58
N SER A 82 -67.37 41.93 -34.62
CA SER A 82 -68.02 41.69 -35.91
C SER A 82 -67.18 40.92 -36.92
N ASN A 83 -65.89 40.71 -36.63
CA ASN A 83 -65.00 39.88 -37.45
C ASN A 83 -64.88 38.46 -36.88
N ASP A 84 -65.36 37.47 -37.63
CA ASP A 84 -65.29 36.07 -37.24
C ASP A 84 -63.82 35.57 -37.11
N ASP A 85 -62.89 36.13 -37.89
CA ASP A 85 -61.45 35.80 -37.78
C ASP A 85 -60.84 36.28 -36.46
N ALA A 86 -61.29 37.43 -35.94
CA ALA A 86 -60.84 37.97 -34.65
C ALA A 86 -61.36 37.12 -33.47
N ILE A 87 -62.60 36.64 -33.57
CA ILE A 87 -63.19 35.71 -32.59
C ILE A 87 -62.46 34.37 -32.63
N GLN A 88 -62.14 33.88 -33.83
CA GLN A 88 -61.39 32.65 -34.03
C GLN A 88 -59.98 32.73 -33.45
N ASP A 89 -59.28 33.84 -33.65
CA ASP A 89 -57.94 34.10 -33.11
C ASP A 89 -57.95 34.11 -31.57
N ILE A 90 -58.92 34.79 -30.95
CA ILE A 90 -59.09 34.79 -29.49
C ILE A 90 -59.38 33.38 -28.97
N ARG A 91 -60.25 32.63 -29.65
CA ARG A 91 -60.56 31.24 -29.29
C ARG A 91 -59.29 30.38 -29.33
N LEU A 92 -58.48 30.49 -30.38
CA LEU A 92 -57.25 29.71 -30.52
C LEU A 92 -56.21 30.07 -29.45
N LYS A 93 -56.02 31.37 -29.19
CA LYS A 93 -55.15 31.86 -28.11
C LYS A 93 -55.58 31.32 -26.75
N TYR A 94 -56.90 31.28 -26.50
CA TYR A 94 -57.46 30.76 -25.27
C TYR A 94 -57.32 29.22 -25.15
N LEU A 95 -57.71 28.49 -26.19
CA LEU A 95 -57.66 27.02 -26.22
C LEU A 95 -56.23 26.49 -26.06
N GLN A 96 -55.21 27.22 -26.52
CA GLN A 96 -53.81 26.81 -26.38
C GLN A 96 -53.39 26.68 -24.91
N ALA A 97 -53.67 27.69 -24.08
CA ALA A 97 -53.34 27.64 -22.65
C ALA A 97 -54.17 26.58 -21.92
N VAL A 98 -55.45 26.39 -22.27
CA VAL A 98 -56.31 25.33 -21.70
C VAL A 98 -55.78 23.94 -22.03
N ARG A 99 -55.35 23.70 -23.28
CA ARG A 99 -54.70 22.43 -23.70
C ARG A 99 -53.39 22.20 -22.97
N HIS A 100 -52.58 23.25 -22.81
CA HIS A 100 -51.33 23.17 -22.05
C HIS A 100 -51.58 22.85 -20.57
N GLY A 101 -52.56 23.51 -19.94
CA GLY A 101 -52.99 23.24 -18.57
C GLY A 101 -53.46 21.79 -18.39
N ARG A 102 -54.24 21.25 -19.36
CA ARG A 102 -54.66 19.84 -19.37
C ARG A 102 -53.47 18.89 -19.49
N SER A 103 -52.55 19.16 -20.41
CA SER A 103 -51.33 18.35 -20.56
C SER A 103 -50.50 18.33 -19.27
N ARG A 104 -50.39 19.46 -18.57
CA ARG A 104 -49.68 19.56 -17.29
C ARG A 104 -50.42 18.87 -16.15
N LEU A 105 -51.75 18.90 -16.16
CA LEU A 105 -52.57 18.14 -15.21
C LEU A 105 -52.37 16.62 -15.42
N ASP A 106 -52.39 16.15 -16.66
CA ASP A 106 -52.17 14.74 -17.01
C ASP A 106 -50.74 14.28 -16.66
N GLU A 107 -49.75 15.16 -16.85
CA GLU A 107 -48.38 14.92 -16.40
C GLU A 107 -48.26 14.86 -14.88
N PHE A 108 -48.86 15.80 -14.16
CA PHE A 108 -48.92 15.80 -12.70
C PHE A 108 -49.59 14.53 -12.17
N TRP A 109 -50.68 14.09 -12.82
CA TRP A 109 -51.39 12.86 -12.50
C TRP A 109 -50.49 11.63 -12.65
N ARG A 110 -49.84 11.48 -13.82
CA ARG A 110 -48.92 10.36 -14.09
C ARG A 110 -47.76 10.31 -13.10
N ARG A 111 -47.15 11.46 -12.80
CA ARG A 111 -46.03 11.55 -11.84
C ARG A 111 -46.48 11.26 -10.41
N SER A 112 -47.67 11.72 -10.02
CA SER A 112 -48.28 11.39 -8.72
C SER A 112 -48.55 9.90 -8.57
N ASP A 113 -49.07 9.24 -9.62
CA ASP A 113 -49.30 7.79 -9.62
C ASP A 113 -47.96 7.00 -9.57
N ALA A 114 -46.96 7.43 -10.34
CA ALA A 114 -45.62 6.83 -10.30
C ALA A 114 -44.96 6.96 -8.92
N ALA A 115 -45.05 8.13 -8.29
CA ALA A 115 -44.55 8.38 -6.95
C ALA A 115 -45.32 7.56 -5.88
N ALA A 116 -46.62 7.36 -6.06
CA ALA A 116 -47.44 6.56 -5.16
C ALA A 116 -47.15 5.05 -5.26
N ALA A 117 -46.72 4.57 -6.43
CA ALA A 117 -46.35 3.18 -6.68
C ALA A 117 -44.92 2.81 -6.23
N ASP A 118 -44.10 3.79 -5.85
CA ASP A 118 -42.71 3.57 -5.46
C ASP A 118 -42.60 2.79 -4.12
N PRO A 119 -41.91 1.63 -4.08
CA PRO A 119 -41.67 0.87 -2.87
C PRO A 119 -40.99 1.66 -1.74
N HIS A 120 -40.19 2.68 -2.11
CA HIS A 120 -39.40 3.50 -1.18
C HIS A 120 -40.09 4.80 -0.77
N ARG A 121 -41.34 5.04 -1.19
CA ARG A 121 -42.12 6.28 -0.93
C ARG A 121 -42.10 6.77 0.53
N LEU A 122 -42.13 5.86 1.50
CA LEU A 122 -42.14 6.18 2.94
C LEU A 122 -40.81 6.76 3.43
N ALA A 123 -39.68 6.28 2.90
CA ALA A 123 -38.36 6.81 3.20
C ALA A 123 -38.15 8.21 2.63
N LEU A 124 -39.02 8.62 1.70
CA LEU A 124 -38.93 9.84 0.90
C LEU A 124 -39.98 10.88 1.30
N GLY A 125 -40.71 10.65 2.40
CA GLY A 125 -41.77 11.54 2.88
C GLY A 125 -43.00 11.61 1.96
N LEU A 126 -43.06 10.76 0.91
CA LEU A 126 -44.15 10.71 -0.04
C LEU A 126 -45.30 9.89 0.56
N ARG A 127 -46.37 10.56 0.99
CA ARG A 127 -47.61 9.88 1.38
C ARG A 127 -48.31 9.34 0.14
N GLY A 128 -48.84 8.12 0.24
CA GLY A 128 -49.65 7.51 -0.83
C GLY A 128 -50.85 8.38 -1.23
N ARG A 129 -51.40 8.08 -2.41
CA ARG A 129 -52.53 8.80 -3.02
C ARG A 129 -53.66 8.98 -2.02
N HIS A 130 -53.91 10.23 -1.61
CA HIS A 130 -55.02 10.53 -0.71
C HIS A 130 -56.31 10.60 -1.53
N PRO A 131 -57.44 10.01 -1.09
CA PRO A 131 -58.72 10.08 -1.81
C PRO A 131 -59.12 11.52 -2.19
N PHE A 132 -58.76 12.47 -1.33
CA PHE A 132 -58.96 13.89 -1.53
C PHE A 132 -58.20 14.46 -2.75
N GLN A 133 -56.95 14.04 -2.98
CA GLN A 133 -56.15 14.49 -4.13
C GLN A 133 -56.77 14.06 -5.46
N GLU A 134 -57.26 12.82 -5.53
CA GLU A 134 -57.94 12.31 -6.73
C GLU A 134 -59.19 13.15 -7.05
N ILE A 135 -60.00 13.45 -6.04
CA ILE A 135 -61.19 14.30 -6.19
C ILE A 135 -60.79 15.70 -6.70
N THR A 136 -59.76 16.31 -6.10
CA THR A 136 -59.27 17.64 -6.50
C THR A 136 -58.81 17.66 -7.96
N LEU A 137 -58.01 16.68 -8.39
CA LEU A 137 -57.52 16.62 -9.76
C LEU A 137 -58.65 16.33 -10.76
N ARG A 138 -59.64 15.49 -10.41
CA ARG A 138 -60.84 15.27 -11.24
C ARG A 138 -61.64 16.56 -11.41
N ASN A 139 -61.81 17.34 -10.34
CA ASN A 139 -62.51 18.62 -10.39
C ASN A 139 -61.78 19.60 -11.33
N VAL A 140 -60.45 19.70 -11.24
CA VAL A 140 -59.66 20.56 -12.14
C VAL A 140 -59.78 20.09 -13.60
N SER A 141 -59.73 18.79 -13.85
CA SER A 141 -59.92 18.22 -15.20
C SER A 141 -61.31 18.53 -15.76
N GLN A 142 -62.34 18.42 -14.92
CA GLN A 142 -63.71 18.78 -15.28
C GLN A 142 -63.82 20.27 -15.60
N TYR A 143 -63.23 21.15 -14.78
CA TYR A 143 -63.23 22.60 -15.06
C TYR A 143 -62.52 22.93 -16.37
N LEU A 144 -61.33 22.36 -16.64
CA LEU A 144 -60.62 22.56 -17.91
C LEU A 144 -61.40 22.05 -19.11
N THR A 145 -62.14 20.95 -18.95
CA THR A 145 -63.02 20.41 -20.00
C THR A 145 -64.20 21.33 -20.26
N THR A 146 -64.84 21.85 -19.20
CA THR A 146 -65.92 22.84 -19.33
C THR A 146 -65.41 24.13 -19.96
N MET A 147 -64.21 24.60 -19.59
CA MET A 147 -63.56 25.76 -20.22
C MET A 147 -63.33 25.56 -21.72
N ALA A 148 -62.85 24.38 -22.13
CA ALA A 148 -62.66 24.05 -23.55
C ALA A 148 -64.00 24.01 -24.31
N ASN A 149 -65.03 23.40 -23.73
CA ASN A 149 -66.37 23.35 -24.33
C ASN A 149 -66.98 24.74 -24.47
N LEU A 150 -66.85 25.59 -23.45
CA LEU A 150 -67.35 26.96 -23.47
C LEU A 150 -66.60 27.82 -24.50
N ALA A 151 -65.31 27.57 -24.71
CA ALA A 151 -64.56 28.20 -25.79
C ALA A 151 -65.08 27.76 -27.17
N ASP A 152 -65.48 26.49 -27.32
CA ASP A 152 -66.06 25.96 -28.55
C ASP A 152 -67.49 26.47 -28.79
N GLU A 153 -68.26 26.81 -27.76
CA GLU A 153 -69.56 27.48 -27.89
C GLU A 153 -69.46 28.85 -28.57
N LEU A 154 -68.31 29.54 -28.45
CA LEU A 154 -68.04 30.78 -29.19
C LEU A 154 -67.96 30.58 -30.73
N ARG A 155 -67.93 29.34 -31.23
CA ARG A 155 -67.89 29.00 -32.66
C ARG A 155 -69.25 29.20 -33.36
N TYR A 156 -70.37 29.08 -32.66
CA TYR A 156 -71.71 29.04 -33.26
C TYR A 156 -72.60 30.17 -32.75
N SER A 157 -72.58 31.31 -33.43
CA SER A 157 -73.69 32.29 -33.36
C SER A 157 -74.16 32.63 -34.78
N PRO A 158 -75.09 31.83 -35.35
CA PRO A 158 -75.44 31.92 -36.77
C PRO A 158 -76.19 33.21 -37.15
N ASP A 159 -76.86 33.87 -36.21
CA ASP A 159 -77.78 34.96 -36.56
C ASP A 159 -78.09 35.89 -35.37
N SER A 160 -77.08 36.59 -34.85
CA SER A 160 -77.30 37.50 -33.73
C SER A 160 -76.59 38.83 -33.92
N ARG A 161 -77.34 39.93 -33.74
CA ARG A 161 -76.87 41.31 -33.84
C ARG A 161 -75.60 41.48 -32.99
N LYS A 162 -74.71 42.42 -33.34
CA LYS A 162 -73.45 42.68 -32.61
C LYS A 162 -73.65 42.68 -31.08
N GLU A 163 -74.72 43.28 -30.60
CA GLU A 163 -75.12 43.33 -29.18
C GLU A 163 -75.32 41.95 -28.52
N THR A 164 -75.92 40.99 -29.22
CA THR A 164 -76.13 39.62 -28.71
C THR A 164 -74.81 38.85 -28.64
N ARG A 165 -73.89 39.07 -29.59
CA ARG A 165 -72.54 38.50 -29.54
C ARG A 165 -71.71 39.07 -28.38
N TYR A 166 -71.81 40.38 -28.12
CA TYR A 166 -71.21 41.01 -26.94
C TYR A 166 -71.77 40.44 -25.64
N PHE A 167 -73.09 40.25 -25.56
CA PHE A 167 -73.74 39.68 -24.38
C PHE A 167 -73.27 38.24 -24.13
N LEU A 168 -73.27 37.39 -25.16
CA LEU A 168 -72.83 35.99 -25.06
C LEU A 168 -71.34 35.88 -24.71
N LEU A 169 -70.48 36.71 -25.30
CA LEU A 169 -69.06 36.75 -24.97
C LEU A 169 -68.85 37.17 -23.51
N ARG A 170 -69.59 38.17 -23.04
CA ARG A 170 -69.50 38.63 -21.64
C ARG A 170 -69.99 37.57 -20.66
N GLU A 171 -71.08 36.89 -20.98
CA GLU A 171 -71.63 35.79 -20.17
C GLU A 171 -70.66 34.60 -20.11
N THR A 172 -70.09 34.21 -21.25
CA THR A 172 -69.10 33.13 -21.32
C THR A 172 -67.83 33.50 -20.53
N MET A 173 -67.32 34.73 -20.66
CA MET A 173 -66.18 35.20 -19.86
C MET A 173 -66.45 35.16 -18.35
N LEU A 174 -67.63 35.59 -17.88
CA LEU A 174 -68.02 35.49 -16.47
C LEU A 174 -68.04 34.03 -15.96
N LYS A 175 -68.51 33.10 -16.79
CA LYS A 175 -68.47 31.66 -16.46
C LYS A 175 -67.03 31.14 -16.40
N LEU A 176 -66.14 31.61 -17.28
CA LEU A 176 -64.71 31.26 -17.27
C LEU A 176 -64.02 31.75 -15.99
N ASP A 177 -64.28 32.98 -15.54
CA ASP A 177 -63.71 33.53 -14.31
C ASP A 177 -64.12 32.70 -13.07
N LEU A 178 -65.39 32.26 -13.02
CA LEU A 178 -65.88 31.41 -11.93
C LEU A 178 -65.22 30.02 -11.94
N LEU A 179 -65.06 29.43 -13.14
CA LEU A 179 -64.38 28.14 -13.31
C LEU A 179 -62.90 28.26 -12.90
N GLU A 180 -62.25 29.38 -13.22
CA GLU A 180 -60.87 29.66 -12.85
C GLU A 180 -60.68 29.75 -11.33
N ALA A 181 -61.53 30.51 -10.65
CA ALA A 181 -61.54 30.57 -9.18
C ALA A 181 -61.74 29.19 -8.55
N GLY A 182 -62.59 28.35 -9.18
CA GLY A 182 -62.79 26.95 -8.83
C GLY A 182 -61.51 26.11 -8.98
N ILE A 183 -60.80 26.25 -10.10
CA ILE A 183 -59.51 25.57 -10.34
C ILE A 183 -58.48 26.03 -9.31
N PHE A 184 -58.32 27.34 -9.11
CA PHE A 184 -57.32 27.90 -8.20
C PHE A 184 -57.52 27.42 -6.75
N ASN A 185 -58.77 27.44 -6.25
CA ASN A 185 -59.11 26.92 -4.93
C ASN A 185 -58.79 25.42 -4.80
N ASN A 186 -59.08 24.63 -5.85
CA ASN A 186 -58.72 23.21 -5.87
C ASN A 186 -57.19 23.02 -5.89
N LEU A 187 -56.45 23.77 -6.70
CA LEU A 187 -54.99 23.69 -6.76
C LEU A 187 -54.32 24.13 -5.44
N GLN A 188 -54.87 25.11 -4.72
CA GLN A 188 -54.36 25.50 -3.40
C GLN A 188 -54.46 24.35 -2.39
N ARG A 189 -55.55 23.56 -2.47
CA ARG A 189 -55.81 22.40 -1.60
C ARG A 189 -54.95 21.18 -1.94
N LEU A 190 -54.30 21.13 -3.10
CA LEU A 190 -53.30 20.09 -3.38
C LEU A 190 -52.12 20.26 -2.42
N PRO A 191 -51.60 19.19 -1.83
CA PRO A 191 -50.39 19.29 -1.03
C PRO A 191 -49.26 19.88 -1.89
N SER A 192 -48.50 20.80 -1.32
CA SER A 192 -47.18 21.09 -1.83
C SER A 192 -46.37 19.81 -1.66
N TYR A 193 -46.09 19.12 -2.77
CA TYR A 193 -44.90 18.28 -2.80
C TYR A 193 -43.75 19.27 -2.68
N GLU A 194 -43.32 19.56 -1.45
CA GLU A 194 -42.14 20.37 -1.18
C GLU A 194 -40.94 19.56 -1.63
N LYS A 195 -40.74 19.64 -2.95
CA LYS A 195 -39.67 19.00 -3.68
C LYS A 195 -38.33 19.34 -3.02
N GLU A 196 -38.21 20.53 -2.46
CA GLU A 196 -37.05 20.94 -1.67
C GLU A 196 -36.98 20.20 -0.33
N GLN A 197 -37.95 20.30 0.58
CA GLN A 197 -37.79 19.73 1.93
C GLN A 197 -37.61 18.21 1.95
N ASN A 198 -38.36 17.46 1.13
CA ASN A 198 -38.26 16.00 1.13
C ASN A 198 -37.00 15.51 0.40
N VAL A 199 -36.57 16.21 -0.67
CA VAL A 199 -35.30 15.90 -1.34
C VAL A 199 -34.12 16.32 -0.48
N LEU A 200 -34.21 17.44 0.24
CA LEU A 200 -33.19 17.88 1.21
C LEU A 200 -33.10 16.92 2.40
N ALA A 201 -34.23 16.45 2.96
CA ALA A 201 -34.21 15.47 4.04
C ALA A 201 -33.64 14.10 3.61
N SER A 202 -33.95 13.66 2.39
CA SER A 202 -33.36 12.43 1.83
C SER A 202 -31.89 12.60 1.46
N LEU A 203 -31.49 13.77 0.94
CA LEU A 203 -30.09 14.16 0.73
C LEU A 203 -29.31 14.20 2.04
N GLU A 204 -29.87 14.76 3.11
CA GLU A 204 -29.23 14.83 4.42
C GLU A 204 -29.06 13.43 5.03
N ALA A 205 -30.08 12.58 4.93
CA ALA A 205 -30.01 11.19 5.38
C ALA A 205 -28.95 10.39 4.60
N GLU A 206 -28.89 10.51 3.27
CA GLU A 206 -27.85 9.88 2.46
C GLU A 206 -26.46 10.48 2.71
N LYS A 207 -26.36 11.79 2.96
CA LYS A 207 -25.10 12.45 3.32
C LYS A 207 -24.56 11.95 4.64
N HIS A 208 -25.42 11.74 5.64
CA HIS A 208 -25.02 11.17 6.92
C HIS A 208 -24.58 9.71 6.79
N GLN A 209 -25.28 8.90 6.00
CA GLN A 209 -24.89 7.50 5.74
C GLN A 209 -23.57 7.41 4.94
N SER A 210 -23.39 8.23 3.91
CA SER A 210 -22.15 8.27 3.12
C SER A 210 -20.95 8.78 3.92
N ALA A 211 -21.13 9.77 4.80
CA ALA A 211 -20.09 10.22 5.72
C ALA A 211 -19.66 9.12 6.71
N ALA A 212 -20.61 8.33 7.23
CA ALA A 212 -20.30 7.21 8.12
C ALA A 212 -19.51 6.11 7.39
N LEU A 213 -19.91 5.78 6.16
CA LEU A 213 -19.18 4.83 5.31
C LEU A 213 -17.76 5.33 4.99
N LEU A 214 -17.62 6.60 4.62
CA LEU A 214 -16.32 7.20 4.33
C LEU A 214 -15.39 7.19 5.56
N ASN A 215 -15.90 7.55 6.74
CA ASN A 215 -15.14 7.48 7.99
C ASN A 215 -14.73 6.06 8.35
N LEU A 216 -15.62 5.08 8.14
CA LEU A 216 -15.32 3.67 8.35
C LEU A 216 -14.21 3.21 7.39
N VAL A 217 -14.30 3.53 6.10
CA VAL A 217 -13.26 3.21 5.11
C VAL A 217 -11.94 3.86 5.48
N LEU A 218 -11.92 5.15 5.84
CA LEU A 218 -10.71 5.85 6.30
C LEU A 218 -10.09 5.21 7.53
N SER A 219 -10.90 4.83 8.53
CA SER A 219 -10.40 4.15 9.73
C SER A 219 -9.79 2.79 9.41
N LEU A 220 -10.42 2.04 8.51
CA LEU A 220 -9.96 0.73 8.05
C LEU A 220 -8.63 0.87 7.30
N VAL A 221 -8.53 1.84 6.39
CA VAL A 221 -7.27 2.18 5.68
C VAL A 221 -6.18 2.56 6.68
N GLY A 222 -6.49 3.38 7.69
CA GLY A 222 -5.56 3.75 8.75
C GLY A 222 -5.04 2.53 9.52
N VAL A 223 -5.93 1.62 9.93
CA VAL A 223 -5.56 0.35 10.59
C VAL A 223 -4.69 -0.51 9.68
N GLY A 224 -5.01 -0.59 8.39
CA GLY A 224 -4.21 -1.32 7.40
C GLY A 224 -2.79 -0.76 7.27
N CYS A 225 -2.63 0.56 7.18
CA CYS A 225 -1.32 1.22 7.12
C CYS A 225 -0.49 0.96 8.38
N VAL A 226 -1.11 1.07 9.57
CA VAL A 226 -0.42 0.79 10.84
C VAL A 226 0.00 -0.67 10.93
N SER A 227 -0.88 -1.61 10.57
CA SER A 227 -0.58 -3.05 10.53
C SER A 227 0.60 -3.36 9.59
N TYR A 228 0.62 -2.73 8.42
CA TYR A 228 1.71 -2.88 7.45
C TYR A 228 3.04 -2.34 7.98
N ALA A 229 3.04 -1.13 8.56
CA ALA A 229 4.22 -0.53 9.18
C ALA A 229 4.77 -1.41 10.32
N VAL A 230 3.91 -1.96 11.17
CA VAL A 230 4.28 -2.91 12.23
C VAL A 230 4.91 -4.18 11.64
N THR A 231 4.35 -4.72 10.56
CA THR A 231 4.90 -5.91 9.90
C THR A 231 6.31 -5.68 9.36
N ILE A 232 6.55 -4.52 8.70
CA ILE A 232 7.89 -4.13 8.24
C ILE A 232 8.85 -3.97 9.41
N TYR A 233 8.43 -3.24 10.45
CA TYR A 233 9.27 -3.00 11.63
C TYR A 233 9.66 -4.30 12.34
N CYS A 234 8.69 -5.21 12.55
CA CYS A 234 8.94 -6.53 13.11
C CYS A 234 9.85 -7.37 12.21
N GLY A 235 9.65 -7.33 10.88
CA GLY A 235 10.53 -8.01 9.93
C GLY A 235 11.98 -7.52 10.02
N PHE A 236 12.18 -6.20 10.12
CA PHE A 236 13.51 -5.61 10.30
C PHE A 236 14.16 -6.07 11.62
N GLN A 237 13.41 -6.04 12.72
CA GLN A 237 13.89 -6.46 14.04
C GLN A 237 14.18 -7.96 14.12
N TRP A 238 13.37 -8.80 13.48
CA TRP A 238 13.48 -10.26 13.58
C TRP A 238 14.44 -10.87 12.57
N VAL A 239 14.74 -10.19 11.46
CA VAL A 239 15.59 -10.73 10.39
C VAL A 239 16.86 -9.92 10.24
N SER A 240 16.73 -8.60 10.05
CA SER A 240 17.88 -7.76 9.68
C SER A 240 18.87 -7.61 10.84
N ASN A 241 18.37 -7.46 12.07
CA ASN A 241 19.23 -7.31 13.25
C ASN A 241 20.03 -8.58 13.58
N PRO A 242 19.43 -9.78 13.69
CA PRO A 242 20.19 -11.02 13.88
C PRO A 242 21.23 -11.24 12.78
N LEU A 243 20.85 -11.05 11.52
CA LEU A 243 21.76 -11.22 10.38
C LEU A 243 22.95 -10.25 10.47
N ARG A 244 22.71 -9.00 10.83
CA ARG A 244 23.77 -7.99 10.99
C ARG A 244 24.71 -8.34 12.14
N THR A 245 24.22 -8.92 13.23
CA THR A 245 25.04 -9.37 14.35
C THR A 245 25.90 -10.57 13.96
N ILE A 246 25.35 -11.55 13.25
CA ILE A 246 26.11 -12.69 12.72
C ILE A 246 27.19 -12.21 11.75
N ALA A 247 26.85 -11.31 10.82
CA ALA A 247 27.79 -10.73 9.88
C ALA A 247 28.93 -9.96 10.57
N LYS A 248 28.62 -9.17 11.61
CA LYS A 248 29.63 -8.50 12.44
C LYS A 248 30.53 -9.50 13.16
N GLY A 249 29.97 -10.58 13.72
CA GLY A 249 30.75 -11.63 14.35
C GLY A 249 31.69 -12.34 13.37
N ALA A 250 31.20 -12.68 12.18
CA ALA A 250 32.02 -13.21 11.09
C ALA A 250 33.18 -12.27 10.73
N SER A 251 32.91 -10.97 10.60
CA SER A 251 33.95 -9.99 10.32
C SER A 251 34.98 -9.86 11.45
N ARG A 252 34.60 -10.03 12.72
CA ARG A 252 35.56 -10.00 13.85
C ARG A 252 36.54 -11.17 13.79
N ILE A 253 36.02 -12.39 13.61
CA ILE A 253 36.84 -13.59 13.49
C ILE A 253 37.76 -13.49 12.26
N ALA A 254 37.24 -13.02 11.13
CA ALA A 254 38.04 -12.81 9.92
C ALA A 254 39.17 -11.78 10.09
N ASN A 255 39.04 -10.85 11.05
CA ASN A 255 40.05 -9.84 11.36
C ASN A 255 41.03 -10.28 12.48
N GLY A 256 41.01 -11.55 12.89
CA GLY A 256 41.95 -12.11 13.87
C GLY A 256 41.47 -12.18 15.31
N ASP A 257 40.21 -11.81 15.59
CA ASP A 257 39.59 -12.00 16.92
C ASP A 257 38.98 -13.40 17.00
N THR A 258 39.84 -14.41 17.04
CA THR A 258 39.48 -15.82 16.86
C THR A 258 38.90 -16.49 18.11
N ASP A 259 39.10 -15.88 19.29
CA ASP A 259 38.45 -16.24 20.55
C ASP A 259 36.97 -15.82 20.59
N TYR A 260 36.53 -14.92 19.70
CA TYR A 260 35.17 -14.42 19.70
C TYR A 260 34.16 -15.52 19.33
N ARG A 261 33.07 -15.59 20.08
CA ARG A 261 31.90 -16.42 19.76
C ARG A 261 30.64 -15.58 19.75
N LEU A 262 29.74 -15.91 18.83
CA LEU A 262 28.44 -15.29 18.79
C LEU A 262 27.64 -15.71 20.01
N GLN A 263 27.10 -14.72 20.73
CA GLN A 263 26.05 -14.95 21.71
C GLN A 263 24.72 -15.23 21.01
N PRO A 264 23.76 -15.90 21.68
CA PRO A 264 22.43 -16.12 21.12
C PRO A 264 21.81 -14.82 20.61
N VAL A 265 21.63 -14.73 19.29
CA VAL A 265 21.09 -13.53 18.61
C VAL A 265 19.59 -13.41 18.76
N THR A 266 18.91 -14.53 19.01
CA THR A 266 17.48 -14.61 19.23
C THR A 266 17.21 -15.23 20.61
N ARG A 267 16.08 -14.87 21.23
CA ARG A 267 15.60 -15.49 22.47
C ARG A 267 14.96 -16.87 22.24
N TRP A 268 14.73 -17.23 20.98
CA TRP A 268 13.96 -18.39 20.58
C TRP A 268 14.89 -19.39 19.90
N ASP A 269 14.59 -20.67 20.09
CA ASP A 269 15.28 -21.74 19.37
C ASP A 269 14.71 -21.85 17.95
N ASP A 270 15.18 -20.96 17.08
CA ASP A 270 14.75 -20.77 15.70
C ASP A 270 15.91 -20.97 14.69
N GLU A 271 15.67 -20.70 13.42
CA GLU A 271 16.67 -20.89 12.36
C GLU A 271 17.95 -20.03 12.58
N PHE A 272 17.87 -18.90 13.29
CA PHE A 272 19.06 -18.12 13.65
C PHE A 272 19.80 -18.72 14.85
N SER A 273 19.11 -19.37 15.79
CA SER A 273 19.75 -20.17 16.84
C SER A 273 20.62 -21.26 16.22
N GLU A 274 20.05 -22.03 15.30
CA GLU A 274 20.77 -23.08 14.58
C GLU A 274 21.97 -22.52 13.79
N LEU A 275 21.77 -21.40 13.08
CA LEU A 275 22.85 -20.73 12.35
C LEU A 275 23.97 -20.26 13.28
N THR A 276 23.62 -19.74 14.46
CA THR A 276 24.59 -19.29 15.48
C THR A 276 25.42 -20.47 16.00
N THR A 277 24.78 -21.59 16.31
CA THR A 277 25.46 -22.81 16.75
C THR A 277 26.39 -23.34 15.67
N ASN A 278 25.94 -23.38 14.41
CA ASN A 278 26.75 -23.82 13.29
C ASN A 278 27.95 -22.88 13.04
N PHE A 279 27.75 -21.57 13.16
CA PHE A 279 28.81 -20.58 13.03
C PHE A 279 29.86 -20.72 14.15
N ASN A 280 29.43 -20.85 15.41
CA ASN A 280 30.37 -21.03 16.53
C ASN A 280 31.18 -22.32 16.38
N ARG A 281 30.57 -23.42 15.91
CA ARG A 281 31.29 -24.66 15.61
C ARG A 281 32.35 -24.48 14.51
N MET A 282 32.08 -23.63 13.51
CA MET A 282 33.08 -23.27 12.50
C MET A 282 34.22 -22.45 13.09
N ALA A 283 33.91 -21.50 13.97
CA ALA A 283 34.91 -20.71 14.70
C ALA A 283 35.81 -21.57 15.59
N ASP A 284 35.26 -22.57 16.28
CA ASP A 284 36.03 -23.52 17.09
C ASP A 284 37.05 -24.29 16.25
N ARG A 285 36.63 -24.80 15.09
CA ARG A 285 37.53 -25.51 14.15
C ARG A 285 38.59 -24.60 13.57
N PHE A 286 38.26 -23.33 13.36
CA PHE A 286 39.22 -22.35 12.85
C PHE A 286 40.31 -22.06 13.90
N GLN A 287 39.91 -21.83 15.16
CA GLN A 287 40.85 -21.65 16.27
C GLN A 287 41.76 -22.87 16.44
N GLU A 288 41.17 -24.07 16.47
CA GLU A 288 41.94 -25.32 16.61
C GLU A 288 42.94 -25.50 15.45
N ALA A 289 42.57 -25.14 14.22
CA ALA A 289 43.48 -25.20 13.09
C ALA A 289 44.63 -24.19 13.20
N GLU A 290 44.37 -22.98 13.69
CA GLU A 290 45.39 -21.96 13.92
C GLU A 290 46.36 -22.36 15.02
N ASP A 291 45.86 -22.85 16.15
CA ASP A 291 46.69 -23.30 17.28
C ASP A 291 47.62 -24.44 16.87
N ASN A 292 47.09 -25.42 16.12
CA ASN A 292 47.86 -26.52 15.58
C ASN A 292 48.94 -26.04 14.59
N LEU A 293 48.62 -25.05 13.76
CA LEU A 293 49.59 -24.49 12.82
C LEU A 293 50.70 -23.74 13.57
N ASN A 294 50.36 -22.92 14.56
CA ASN A 294 51.30 -22.19 15.39
C ASN A 294 52.25 -23.12 16.14
N ALA A 295 51.73 -24.19 16.76
CA ALA A 295 52.54 -25.20 17.42
C ALA A 295 53.53 -25.87 16.44
N LYS A 296 53.09 -26.17 15.22
CA LYS A 296 53.92 -26.79 14.19
C LYS A 296 55.00 -25.84 13.65
N VAL A 297 54.68 -24.55 13.50
CA VAL A 297 55.65 -23.51 13.13
C VAL A 297 56.71 -23.37 14.22
N GLU A 298 56.32 -23.36 15.50
CA GLU A 298 57.26 -23.28 16.61
C GLU A 298 58.19 -24.50 16.66
N GLU A 299 57.64 -25.71 16.49
CA GLU A 299 58.43 -26.94 16.42
C GLU A 299 59.46 -26.87 15.28
N ARG A 300 59.04 -26.46 14.08
CA ARG A 300 59.92 -26.32 12.92
C ARG A 300 60.99 -25.26 13.13
N SER A 301 60.64 -24.14 13.74
CA SER A 301 61.60 -23.07 14.08
C SER A 301 62.68 -23.58 15.04
N ARG A 302 62.29 -24.32 16.09
CA ARG A 302 63.25 -24.95 17.02
C ARG A 302 64.16 -25.96 16.32
N GLN A 303 63.61 -26.76 15.41
CA GLN A 303 64.40 -27.70 14.59
C GLN A 303 65.44 -26.97 13.72
N LEU A 304 65.04 -25.87 13.07
CA LEU A 304 65.94 -25.05 12.26
C LEU A 304 67.07 -24.45 13.10
N VAL A 305 66.76 -23.82 14.24
CA VAL A 305 67.77 -23.26 15.15
C VAL A 305 68.76 -24.33 15.63
N ARG A 306 68.26 -25.54 15.94
CA ARG A 306 69.12 -26.65 16.34
C ARG A 306 70.03 -27.11 15.20
N SER A 307 69.49 -27.20 13.99
CA SER A 307 70.26 -27.57 12.80
C SER A 307 71.35 -26.54 12.49
N GLU A 308 71.04 -25.25 12.60
CA GLU A 308 72.01 -24.17 12.40
C GLU A 308 73.13 -24.20 13.44
N ARG A 309 72.80 -24.42 14.72
CA ARG A 309 73.82 -24.59 15.77
C ARG A 309 74.74 -25.78 15.50
N LEU A 310 74.19 -26.93 15.09
CA LEU A 310 74.99 -28.11 14.77
C LEU A 310 75.90 -27.87 13.56
N ALA A 311 75.41 -27.18 12.53
CA ALA A 311 76.21 -26.78 11.37
C ALA A 311 77.34 -25.82 11.77
N GLY A 312 77.05 -24.83 12.62
CA GLY A 312 78.06 -23.90 13.15
C GLY A 312 79.13 -24.59 13.99
N VAL A 313 78.74 -25.53 14.86
CA VAL A 313 79.69 -26.36 15.61
C VAL A 313 80.53 -27.22 14.67
N GLY A 314 79.93 -27.82 13.63
CA GLY A 314 80.66 -28.59 12.62
C GLY A 314 81.67 -27.74 11.84
N PHE A 315 81.29 -26.52 11.45
CA PHE A 315 82.18 -25.58 10.77
C PHE A 315 83.35 -25.17 11.67
N LEU A 316 83.07 -24.81 12.92
CA LEU A 316 84.11 -24.46 13.90
C LEU A 316 85.03 -25.65 14.21
N ALA A 317 84.48 -26.85 14.38
CA ALA A 317 85.27 -28.05 14.62
C ALA A 317 86.20 -28.36 13.43
N ALA A 318 85.71 -28.22 12.19
CA ALA A 318 86.53 -28.38 11.00
C ALA A 318 87.62 -27.30 10.89
N GLY A 319 87.31 -26.04 11.22
CA GLY A 319 88.28 -24.95 11.27
C GLY A 319 89.36 -25.17 12.33
N VAL A 320 88.97 -25.54 13.55
CA VAL A 320 89.89 -25.87 14.65
C VAL A 320 90.77 -27.08 14.30
N ALA A 321 90.20 -28.13 13.70
CA ALA A 321 90.98 -29.27 13.23
C ALA A 321 92.02 -28.85 12.17
N HIS A 322 91.64 -27.98 11.23
CA HIS A 322 92.57 -27.47 10.22
C HIS A 322 93.68 -26.61 10.84
N GLU A 323 93.35 -25.74 11.79
CA GLU A 323 94.34 -24.90 12.50
C GLU A 323 95.24 -25.68 13.45
N ILE A 324 94.80 -26.81 14.01
CA ILE A 324 95.64 -27.73 14.81
C ILE A 324 96.54 -28.57 13.89
N ASN A 325 96.05 -28.99 12.73
CA ASN A 325 96.82 -29.78 11.77
C ASN A 325 98.02 -29.01 11.20
N ASN A 326 97.91 -27.70 11.06
CA ASN A 326 99.00 -26.85 10.55
C ASN A 326 100.27 -26.87 11.42
N PRO A 327 100.23 -26.53 12.74
CA PRO A 327 101.40 -26.61 13.60
C PRO A 327 101.88 -28.05 13.81
N LEU A 328 100.98 -29.06 13.87
CA LEU A 328 101.38 -30.47 13.95
C LEU A 328 102.19 -30.91 12.73
N SER A 329 101.78 -30.47 11.52
CA SER A 329 102.53 -30.73 10.29
C SER A 329 103.90 -30.07 10.33
N ALA A 330 103.99 -28.83 10.81
CA ALA A 330 105.26 -28.12 10.97
C ALA A 330 106.19 -28.81 11.99
N ILE A 331 105.67 -29.27 13.12
CA ILE A 331 106.41 -30.04 14.13
C ILE A 331 106.93 -31.35 13.54
N SER A 332 106.07 -32.07 12.79
CA SER A 332 106.44 -33.33 12.14
C SER A 332 107.56 -33.12 11.12
N MET A 333 107.46 -32.09 10.27
CA MET A 333 108.50 -31.74 9.28
C MET A 333 109.82 -31.31 9.95
N ALA A 334 109.76 -30.52 11.03
CA ALA A 334 110.95 -30.12 11.76
C ALA A 334 111.67 -31.33 12.38
N ALA A 335 110.90 -32.26 12.96
CA ALA A 335 111.43 -33.51 13.51
C ALA A 335 112.05 -34.39 12.41
N GLU A 336 111.42 -34.49 11.23
CA GLU A 336 111.93 -35.22 10.06
C GLU A 336 113.24 -34.60 9.52
N SER A 337 113.30 -33.28 9.42
CA SER A 337 114.51 -32.56 9.02
C SER A 337 115.66 -32.77 10.01
N LEU A 338 115.38 -32.72 11.32
CA LEU A 338 116.37 -33.03 12.36
C LEU A 338 116.85 -34.48 12.25
N GLN A 339 115.94 -35.42 12.05
CA GLN A 339 116.24 -36.85 11.91
C GLN A 339 117.21 -37.08 10.73
N MET A 340 116.91 -36.53 9.55
CA MET A 340 117.78 -36.63 8.36
C MET A 340 119.18 -36.04 8.58
N ARG A 341 119.27 -34.89 9.27
CA ARG A 341 120.57 -34.25 9.53
C ARG A 341 121.40 -35.03 10.57
N LEU A 342 120.75 -35.61 11.58
CA LEU A 342 121.40 -36.40 12.61
C LEU A 342 121.88 -37.75 12.04
N SER A 343 121.14 -38.37 11.11
CA SER A 343 121.54 -39.63 10.48
C SER A 343 122.81 -39.48 9.62
N ASP A 344 123.05 -38.30 9.05
CA ASP A 344 124.21 -38.03 8.21
C ASP A 344 125.48 -37.64 8.99
N GLN A 345 125.35 -37.12 10.21
CA GLN A 345 126.46 -36.49 10.95
C GLN A 345 126.93 -37.24 12.20
N LEU A 346 126.09 -38.09 12.78
CA LEU A 346 126.40 -38.77 14.05
C LEU A 346 126.65 -40.27 13.86
N ASN A 347 127.44 -40.84 14.79
CA ASN A 347 127.67 -42.29 14.82
C ASN A 347 126.36 -43.01 15.24
N PRO A 348 125.79 -43.89 14.39
CA PRO A 348 124.52 -44.56 14.66
C PRO A 348 124.56 -45.49 15.89
N ASP A 349 125.74 -45.96 16.31
CA ASP A 349 125.90 -46.84 17.47
C ASP A 349 126.10 -46.09 18.80
N ALA A 350 126.13 -44.75 18.78
CA ALA A 350 126.20 -43.97 20.00
C ALA A 350 124.85 -43.99 20.75
N PRO A 351 124.81 -44.33 22.06
CA PRO A 351 123.57 -44.46 22.82
C PRO A 351 122.70 -43.19 22.79
N ASP A 352 123.33 -42.01 22.86
CA ASP A 352 122.63 -40.72 22.81
C ASP A 352 121.96 -40.46 21.43
N THR A 353 122.56 -40.97 20.34
CA THR A 353 122.02 -40.80 18.98
C THR A 353 120.79 -41.68 18.78
N ARG A 354 120.83 -42.92 19.29
CA ARG A 354 119.70 -43.85 19.26
C ARG A 354 118.50 -43.32 20.04
N GLU A 355 118.74 -42.79 21.24
CA GLU A 355 117.68 -42.19 22.06
C GLU A 355 117.06 -40.95 21.37
N ALA A 356 117.88 -40.09 20.76
CA ALA A 356 117.39 -38.93 20.02
C ALA A 356 116.52 -39.32 18.81
N MET A 357 116.91 -40.35 18.07
CA MET A 357 116.13 -40.88 16.94
C MET A 357 114.78 -41.46 17.39
N GLU A 358 114.76 -42.26 18.46
CA GLU A 358 113.52 -42.82 19.02
C GLU A 358 112.54 -41.72 19.46
N ARG A 359 113.04 -40.63 20.05
CA ARG A 359 112.23 -39.47 20.44
C ARG A 359 111.70 -38.70 19.24
N LEU A 360 112.49 -38.49 18.18
CA LEU A 360 112.04 -37.82 16.96
C LEU A 360 110.97 -38.64 16.22
N GLU A 361 111.12 -39.97 16.16
CA GLU A 361 110.10 -40.87 15.63
C GLU A 361 108.82 -40.83 16.48
N MET A 362 108.95 -40.76 17.80
CA MET A 362 107.80 -40.59 18.69
C MET A 362 107.05 -39.28 18.39
N ILE A 363 107.76 -38.15 18.27
CA ILE A 363 107.17 -36.84 17.96
C ILE A 363 106.45 -36.87 16.60
N GLN A 364 107.05 -37.48 15.58
CA GLN A 364 106.41 -37.61 14.26
C GLN A 364 105.16 -38.48 14.32
N ARG A 365 105.23 -39.64 15.00
CA ARG A 365 104.08 -40.56 15.13
C ARG A 365 102.91 -39.89 15.85
N GLU A 366 103.17 -39.25 16.99
CA GLU A 366 102.12 -38.57 17.75
C GLU A 366 101.56 -37.35 16.99
N SER A 367 102.41 -36.58 16.29
CA SER A 367 101.94 -35.44 15.50
C SER A 367 101.04 -35.88 14.33
N LYS A 368 101.37 -36.99 13.65
CA LYS A 368 100.53 -37.58 12.59
C LYS A 368 99.24 -38.18 13.16
N ARG A 369 99.29 -38.77 14.35
CA ARG A 369 98.11 -39.34 15.04
C ARG A 369 97.14 -38.26 15.49
N CYS A 370 97.62 -37.12 15.96
CA CYS A 370 96.76 -36.01 16.40
C CYS A 370 96.07 -35.27 15.25
N GLY A 371 96.54 -35.42 14.01
CA GLY A 371 95.95 -34.75 12.85
C GLY A 371 95.01 -35.60 11.99
N GLN A 372 94.86 -36.88 12.31
CA GLN A 372 93.84 -37.79 11.77
C GLN A 372 92.61 -37.77 12.68
#